data_AF-A0A6V8PXZ4-F1
#
_entry.id   AF-A0A6V8PXZ4-F1
#
_cell.length_a   1.000
_cell.length_b   1.000
_cell.length_c   1.000
_cell.angle_alpha   90.00
_cell.angle_beta   90.00
_cell.angle_gamma   90.00
#
_symmetry.space_group_name_H-M   'P 1'
#
loop_
_entity.id
_entity.type
_entity.pdbx_description
1 polymer ?
#
loop_
_entity_poly.entity_id
_entity_poly.type
_entity_poly.pdbx_seq_one_letter_code
_entity_poly.pdbx_strand_id
1 'polypeptide(L)'
;MAETRGTIKAEKRGAERKPAKRILECLSKVAPGTDLRLGIEHIIKAKTGGLLVIGNSDEVLAVTDGGFLIDCKFSPFKLYELAKMDGAIILNEDASRILYANTQLIPDPSLSTLETGTRHRAAERTARQTGALVISISQKRDVVSLYFDGLKYVLEDIRVVLAKCNQALQTLERYKNRLDQVSANLTALEFEDLATLFDVTTVLQRSEMVLRISTELERYICELGTEGRLIEMQLNELMGTMVDDHANLIRDYAVSDSPKRIKEIRDT
;
A
#
# COMPACT_ATOMS: atom_id res chain seq x y z
N MET A 1 1.94 -30.20 23.98
CA MET A 1 1.18 -28.93 23.87
C MET A 1 2.01 -27.72 23.41
N ALA A 2 3.24 -27.91 22.91
CA ALA A 2 4.08 -26.80 22.39
C ALA A 2 4.08 -26.70 20.84
N GLU A 3 3.80 -27.79 20.12
CA GLU A 3 3.87 -27.82 18.65
C GLU A 3 2.68 -27.13 17.95
N THR A 4 1.51 -27.09 18.59
CA THR A 4 0.30 -26.46 18.03
C THR A 4 0.35 -24.92 18.04
N ARG A 5 1.23 -24.31 18.86
CA ARG A 5 1.36 -22.84 18.94
C ARG A 5 2.30 -22.26 17.87
N GLY A 6 3.23 -23.05 17.33
CA GLY A 6 4.17 -22.62 16.28
C GLY A 6 3.52 -22.51 14.91
N THR A 7 2.65 -23.46 14.56
CA THR A 7 1.90 -23.50 13.29
C THR A 7 0.87 -22.37 13.19
N ILE A 8 0.13 -22.07 14.27
CA ILE A 8 -0.86 -20.98 14.29
C ILE A 8 -0.20 -19.59 14.14
N LYS A 9 1.04 -19.40 14.64
CA LYS A 9 1.76 -18.12 14.54
C LYS A 9 2.36 -17.90 13.14
N ALA A 10 2.76 -18.97 12.46
CA ALA A 10 3.25 -18.93 11.08
C ALA A 10 2.11 -18.72 10.05
N GLU A 11 0.95 -19.35 10.25
CA GLU A 11 -0.23 -19.14 9.41
C GLU A 11 -0.81 -17.72 9.55
N LYS A 12 -0.85 -17.15 10.77
CA LYS A 12 -1.25 -15.75 10.98
C LYS A 12 -0.29 -14.75 10.32
N ARG A 13 1.04 -14.95 10.40
CA ARG A 13 2.04 -14.11 9.72
C ARG A 13 1.98 -14.22 8.19
N GLY A 14 1.62 -15.39 7.64
CA GLY A 14 1.43 -15.58 6.20
C GLY A 14 0.12 -14.97 5.66
N ALA A 15 -0.94 -14.97 6.47
CA ALA A 15 -2.22 -14.38 6.14
C ALA A 15 -2.24 -12.84 6.24
N GLU A 16 -1.45 -12.21 7.12
CA GLU A 16 -1.32 -10.75 7.21
C GLU A 16 -0.45 -10.13 6.08
N ARG A 17 0.52 -10.89 5.53
CA ARG A 17 1.38 -10.41 4.43
C ARG A 17 0.68 -10.33 3.07
N LYS A 18 -0.27 -11.24 2.80
CA LYS A 18 -1.06 -11.26 1.55
C LYS A 18 -1.93 -10.01 1.32
N PRO A 19 -2.75 -9.54 2.28
CA PRO A 19 -3.60 -8.37 2.10
C PRO A 19 -2.76 -7.10 1.96
N ALA A 20 -1.68 -6.95 2.72
CA ALA A 20 -0.77 -5.80 2.62
C ALA A 20 -0.14 -5.69 1.22
N LYS A 21 0.31 -6.80 0.64
CA LYS A 21 0.89 -6.82 -0.72
C LYS A 21 -0.16 -6.49 -1.79
N ARG A 22 -1.35 -7.09 -1.70
CA ARG A 22 -2.45 -6.80 -2.64
C ARG A 22 -2.95 -5.35 -2.57
N ILE A 23 -2.98 -4.76 -1.37
CA ILE A 23 -3.27 -3.33 -1.19
C ILE A 23 -2.27 -2.50 -1.98
N LEU A 24 -0.97 -2.75 -1.81
CA LEU A 24 0.08 -2.00 -2.50
C LEU A 24 -0.03 -2.12 -4.02
N GLU A 25 -0.32 -3.32 -4.54
CA GLU A 25 -0.57 -3.54 -5.97
C GLU A 25 -1.77 -2.71 -6.46
N CYS A 26 -2.86 -2.66 -5.69
CA CYS A 26 -4.04 -1.84 -6.03
C CYS A 26 -3.73 -0.34 -5.97
N LEU A 27 -3.03 0.12 -4.93
CA LEU A 27 -2.61 1.51 -4.77
C LEU A 27 -1.71 1.94 -5.92
N SER A 28 -0.76 1.11 -6.35
CA SER A 28 0.13 1.42 -7.47
C SER A 28 -0.62 1.67 -8.79
N LYS A 29 -1.78 1.03 -9.01
CA LYS A 29 -2.61 1.26 -10.21
C LYS A 29 -3.29 2.63 -10.21
N VAL A 30 -3.52 3.21 -9.04
CA VAL A 30 -4.23 4.49 -8.85
C VAL A 30 -3.35 5.57 -8.21
N ALA A 31 -2.04 5.33 -8.17
CA ALA A 31 -1.06 6.25 -7.62
C ALA A 31 -0.86 7.47 -8.56
N PRO A 32 -0.49 8.64 -8.03
CA PRO A 32 -0.13 9.80 -8.83
C PRO A 32 0.96 9.46 -9.86
N GLY A 33 0.82 10.06 -11.05
CA GLY A 33 1.65 9.77 -12.23
C GLY A 33 1.11 8.67 -13.15
N THR A 34 0.13 7.89 -12.71
CA THR A 34 -0.58 6.95 -13.60
C THR A 34 -1.66 7.67 -14.42
N ASP A 35 -1.89 7.20 -15.65
CA ASP A 35 -2.98 7.70 -16.50
C ASP A 35 -4.36 7.47 -15.86
N LEU A 36 -4.53 6.35 -15.14
CA LEU A 36 -5.76 6.06 -14.40
C LEU A 36 -6.01 7.10 -13.30
N ARG A 37 -4.99 7.42 -12.49
CA ARG A 37 -5.09 8.48 -11.47
C ARG A 37 -5.41 9.83 -12.09
N LEU A 38 -4.75 10.20 -13.18
CA LEU A 38 -5.02 11.46 -13.88
C LEU A 38 -6.48 11.55 -14.34
N GLY A 39 -7.03 10.46 -14.89
CA GLY A 39 -8.44 10.40 -15.28
C GLY A 39 -9.39 10.48 -14.08
N ILE A 40 -9.07 9.80 -12.98
CA ILE A 40 -9.83 9.91 -11.71
C ILE A 40 -9.82 11.37 -11.20
N GLU A 41 -8.70 12.07 -11.28
CA GLU A 41 -8.61 13.47 -10.88
C GLU A 41 -9.45 14.40 -11.74
N HIS A 42 -9.54 14.15 -13.05
CA HIS A 42 -10.46 14.88 -13.93
C HIS A 42 -11.92 14.70 -13.50
N ILE A 43 -12.31 13.46 -13.17
CA ILE A 43 -13.66 13.13 -12.68
C ILE A 43 -13.97 13.86 -11.36
N ILE A 44 -13.02 13.87 -10.41
CA ILE A 44 -13.17 14.58 -9.13
C ILE A 44 -13.33 16.08 -9.38
N LYS A 45 -12.42 16.70 -10.14
CA LYS A 45 -12.45 18.15 -10.43
C LYS A 45 -13.75 18.59 -11.10
N ALA A 46 -14.32 17.74 -11.96
CA ALA A 46 -15.58 18.02 -12.64
C ALA A 46 -16.84 17.70 -11.83
N LYS A 47 -16.71 17.04 -10.66
CA LYS A 47 -17.83 16.62 -9.81
C LYS A 47 -18.88 15.82 -10.57
N THR A 48 -18.45 14.89 -11.42
CA THR A 48 -19.34 13.94 -12.12
C THR A 48 -19.55 12.67 -11.30
N GLY A 49 -18.58 12.31 -10.46
CA GLY A 49 -18.54 11.00 -9.79
C GLY A 49 -18.28 9.87 -10.80
N GLY A 50 -18.23 8.63 -10.32
CA GLY A 50 -17.98 7.50 -11.20
C GLY A 50 -17.91 6.17 -10.47
N LEU A 51 -18.04 5.09 -11.22
CA LEU A 51 -17.86 3.71 -10.75
C LEU A 51 -17.02 2.96 -11.78
N LEU A 52 -15.81 2.56 -11.41
CA LEU A 52 -14.87 1.88 -12.31
C LEU A 52 -14.61 0.47 -11.80
N VAL A 53 -14.54 -0.50 -12.71
CA VAL A 53 -14.13 -1.88 -12.40
C VAL A 53 -12.88 -2.19 -13.20
N ILE A 54 -11.83 -2.67 -12.52
CA ILE A 54 -10.55 -3.04 -13.14
C ILE A 54 -10.49 -4.57 -13.22
N GLY A 55 -10.63 -5.09 -14.44
CA GLY A 55 -10.66 -6.53 -14.72
C GLY A 55 -11.85 -6.91 -15.59
N ASN A 56 -11.67 -7.97 -16.36
CA ASN A 56 -12.64 -8.45 -17.35
C ASN A 56 -12.82 -9.97 -17.29
N SER A 57 -12.71 -10.54 -16.08
CA SER A 57 -12.97 -11.96 -15.86
C SER A 57 -14.44 -12.29 -16.12
N ASP A 58 -14.73 -13.57 -16.32
CA ASP A 58 -16.10 -14.04 -16.55
C ASP A 58 -17.03 -13.66 -15.38
N GLU A 59 -16.50 -13.63 -14.15
CA GLU A 59 -17.25 -13.19 -12.97
C GLU A 59 -17.62 -11.70 -13.04
N VAL A 60 -16.73 -10.85 -13.55
CA VAL A 60 -17.02 -9.41 -13.74
C VAL A 60 -18.08 -9.23 -14.82
N LEU A 61 -17.96 -9.94 -15.94
CA LEU A 61 -18.93 -9.86 -17.03
C LEU A 61 -20.30 -10.40 -16.61
N ALA A 62 -20.35 -11.46 -15.80
CA ALA A 62 -21.59 -12.05 -15.30
C ALA A 62 -22.40 -11.11 -14.40
N VAL A 63 -21.74 -10.18 -13.68
CA VAL A 63 -22.42 -9.16 -12.86
C VAL A 63 -22.61 -7.82 -13.58
N THR A 64 -22.18 -7.72 -14.84
CA THR A 64 -22.28 -6.50 -15.64
C THR A 64 -23.45 -6.62 -16.60
N ASP A 65 -24.43 -5.74 -16.48
CA ASP A 65 -25.63 -5.72 -17.32
C ASP A 65 -25.73 -4.44 -18.16
N GLY A 66 -26.24 -4.57 -19.37
CA GLY A 66 -26.44 -3.47 -20.32
C GLY A 66 -25.16 -2.71 -20.70
N GLY A 67 -25.32 -1.42 -21.00
CA GLY A 67 -24.24 -0.51 -21.42
C GLY A 67 -23.80 -0.66 -22.87
N PHE A 68 -22.65 -0.04 -23.19
CA PHE A 68 -22.08 -0.01 -24.53
C PHE A 68 -20.70 -0.68 -24.54
N LEU A 69 -20.47 -1.56 -25.51
CA LEU A 69 -19.14 -2.04 -25.85
C LEU A 69 -18.36 -0.90 -26.50
N ILE A 70 -17.32 -0.42 -25.82
CA ILE A 70 -16.43 0.65 -26.27
C ILE A 70 -15.17 0.07 -26.92
N ASP A 71 -14.59 -0.93 -26.26
CA ASP A 71 -13.32 -1.59 -26.60
C ASP A 71 -12.27 -0.67 -27.25
N CYS A 72 -11.78 0.31 -26.48
CA CYS A 72 -10.80 1.26 -26.97
C CYS A 72 -9.59 1.39 -26.04
N LYS A 73 -8.45 1.86 -26.59
CA LYS A 73 -7.27 2.20 -25.77
C LYS A 73 -7.64 3.26 -24.74
N PHE A 74 -7.18 3.04 -23.51
CA PHE A 74 -7.36 3.97 -22.39
C PHE A 74 -6.73 5.32 -22.71
N SER A 75 -7.40 6.39 -22.28
CA SER A 75 -6.75 7.67 -22.04
C SER A 75 -7.50 8.39 -20.90
N PRO A 76 -6.81 9.24 -20.12
CA PRO A 76 -7.45 10.01 -19.04
C PRO A 76 -8.68 10.80 -19.51
N PHE A 77 -8.58 11.41 -20.70
CA PHE A 77 -9.67 12.17 -21.30
C PHE A 77 -10.87 11.30 -21.69
N LYS A 78 -10.64 10.12 -22.28
CA LYS A 78 -11.73 9.19 -22.62
C LYS A 78 -12.44 8.68 -21.38
N LEU A 79 -11.67 8.32 -20.35
CA LEU A 79 -12.24 7.90 -19.07
C LEU A 79 -13.13 9.01 -18.49
N TYR A 80 -12.63 10.24 -18.49
CA TYR A 80 -13.36 11.42 -18.03
C TYR A 80 -14.67 11.66 -18.80
N GLU A 81 -14.64 11.62 -20.13
CA GLU A 81 -15.83 11.83 -20.96
C GLU A 81 -16.88 10.74 -20.73
N LEU A 82 -16.46 9.47 -20.67
CA LEU A 82 -17.37 8.35 -20.41
C LEU A 82 -17.95 8.38 -19.00
N ALA A 83 -17.20 8.88 -18.01
CA ALA A 83 -17.65 9.00 -16.62
C ALA A 83 -18.73 10.07 -16.42
N LYS A 84 -19.05 10.87 -17.43
CA LYS A 84 -20.23 11.77 -17.42
C LYS A 84 -21.53 11.00 -17.60
N MET A 85 -21.48 9.79 -18.15
CA MET A 85 -22.63 8.90 -18.23
C MET A 85 -22.92 8.31 -16.85
N ASP A 86 -24.15 7.86 -16.65
CA ASP A 86 -24.50 7.06 -15.48
C ASP A 86 -23.89 5.65 -15.58
N GLY A 87 -23.97 4.88 -14.50
CA GLY A 87 -23.51 3.49 -14.46
C GLY A 87 -22.01 3.33 -14.15
N ALA A 88 -21.48 2.18 -14.57
CA ALA A 88 -20.09 1.78 -14.37
C ALA A 88 -19.31 1.75 -15.70
N ILE A 89 -17.98 1.82 -15.56
CA ILE A 89 -17.02 1.67 -16.64
C ILE A 89 -16.15 0.47 -16.32
N ILE A 90 -16.04 -0.47 -17.26
CA ILE A 90 -15.24 -1.68 -17.12
C ILE A 90 -13.94 -1.50 -17.90
N LEU A 91 -12.82 -1.62 -17.20
CA LEU A 91 -11.47 -1.63 -17.78
C LEU A 91 -10.91 -3.05 -17.78
N ASN A 92 -9.95 -3.33 -18.64
CA ASN A 92 -9.20 -4.58 -18.55
C ASN A 92 -8.26 -4.59 -17.32
N GLU A 93 -7.64 -5.74 -17.05
CA GLU A 93 -6.89 -5.99 -15.80
C GLU A 93 -5.72 -5.03 -15.54
N ASP A 94 -5.03 -4.58 -16.59
CA ASP A 94 -3.92 -3.62 -16.54
C ASP A 94 -4.37 -2.16 -16.73
N ALA A 95 -5.69 -1.92 -16.85
CA ALA A 95 -6.30 -0.61 -17.11
C ALA A 95 -5.81 0.08 -18.40
N SER A 96 -5.30 -0.68 -19.37
CA SER A 96 -4.83 -0.15 -20.67
C SER A 96 -5.94 0.02 -21.71
N ARG A 97 -7.13 -0.55 -21.48
CA ARG A 97 -8.30 -0.45 -22.36
C ARG A 97 -9.59 -0.21 -21.58
N ILE A 98 -10.48 0.56 -22.18
CA ILE A 98 -11.88 0.73 -21.75
C ILE A 98 -12.73 -0.24 -22.55
N LEU A 99 -13.34 -1.20 -21.88
CA LEU A 99 -14.12 -2.27 -22.52
C LEU A 99 -15.59 -1.87 -22.63
N TYR A 100 -16.19 -1.44 -21.51
CA TYR A 100 -17.59 -1.07 -21.45
C TYR A 100 -17.78 0.25 -20.70
N ALA A 101 -18.85 0.96 -21.02
CA ALA A 101 -19.30 2.13 -20.30
C ALA A 101 -20.83 2.15 -20.19
N ASN A 102 -21.35 2.90 -19.22
CA ASN A 102 -22.78 2.98 -18.89
C ASN A 102 -23.40 1.61 -18.58
N THR A 103 -22.64 0.75 -17.90
CA THR A 103 -23.12 -0.57 -17.47
C THR A 103 -23.75 -0.49 -16.09
N GLN A 104 -24.68 -1.39 -15.78
CA GLN A 104 -25.21 -1.57 -14.45
C GLN A 104 -24.54 -2.76 -13.78
N LEU A 105 -24.00 -2.58 -12.57
CA LEU A 105 -23.46 -3.70 -11.78
C LEU A 105 -24.58 -4.32 -10.94
N ILE A 106 -24.80 -5.62 -11.13
CA ILE A 106 -25.82 -6.43 -10.44
C ILE A 106 -25.14 -7.58 -9.67
N PRO A 107 -24.36 -7.28 -8.62
CA PRO A 107 -23.78 -8.31 -7.77
C PRO A 107 -24.85 -8.94 -6.86
N ASP A 108 -24.55 -10.10 -6.29
CA ASP A 108 -25.44 -10.85 -5.40
C ASP A 108 -25.95 -9.96 -4.24
N PRO A 109 -27.28 -9.75 -4.13
CA PRO A 109 -27.85 -8.90 -3.10
C PRO A 109 -27.73 -9.49 -1.69
N SER A 110 -27.45 -10.79 -1.55
CA SER A 110 -27.26 -11.48 -0.26
C SER A 110 -25.93 -11.12 0.41
N LEU A 111 -24.93 -10.65 -0.35
CA LEU A 111 -23.64 -10.24 0.18
C LEU A 111 -23.78 -9.07 1.15
N SER A 112 -23.21 -9.23 2.35
CA SER A 112 -23.20 -8.20 3.38
C SER A 112 -22.40 -6.98 2.92
N THR A 113 -22.85 -5.79 3.32
CA THR A 113 -22.21 -4.52 2.99
C THR A 113 -22.42 -3.55 4.14
N LEU A 114 -21.39 -2.76 4.45
CA LEU A 114 -21.44 -1.71 5.46
C LEU A 114 -21.63 -0.32 4.83
N GLU A 115 -21.68 -0.26 3.50
CA GLU A 115 -21.76 0.99 2.76
C GLU A 115 -23.18 1.55 2.71
N THR A 116 -23.28 2.87 2.79
CA THR A 116 -24.53 3.61 2.69
C THR A 116 -24.62 4.28 1.32
N GLY A 117 -25.43 3.71 0.42
CA GLY A 117 -25.66 4.22 -0.94
C GLY A 117 -25.58 3.12 -2.00
N THR A 118 -26.45 3.19 -3.01
CA THR A 118 -26.58 2.14 -4.04
C THR A 118 -25.26 1.90 -4.80
N ARG A 119 -24.55 2.97 -5.18
CA ARG A 119 -23.24 2.89 -5.86
C ARG A 119 -22.17 2.23 -5.01
N HIS A 120 -22.01 2.65 -3.76
CA HIS A 120 -21.00 2.11 -2.85
C HIS A 120 -21.31 0.66 -2.45
N ARG A 121 -22.59 0.31 -2.26
CA ARG A 121 -23.04 -1.07 -2.02
C ARG A 121 -22.76 -1.97 -3.22
N ALA A 122 -23.05 -1.50 -4.44
CA ALA A 122 -22.74 -2.23 -5.66
C ALA A 122 -21.22 -2.40 -5.83
N ALA A 123 -20.44 -1.36 -5.53
CA ALA A 123 -18.98 -1.42 -5.59
C ALA A 123 -18.39 -2.47 -4.63
N GLU A 124 -18.77 -2.43 -3.35
CA GLU A 124 -18.27 -3.36 -2.35
C GLU A 124 -18.66 -4.81 -2.67
N ARG A 125 -19.92 -5.04 -3.07
CA ARG A 125 -20.40 -6.38 -3.40
C ARG A 125 -19.77 -6.93 -4.67
N THR A 126 -19.60 -6.10 -5.69
CA THR A 126 -18.92 -6.49 -6.94
C THR A 126 -17.48 -6.89 -6.64
N ALA A 127 -16.75 -6.08 -5.87
CA ALA A 127 -15.38 -6.39 -5.47
C ALA A 127 -15.29 -7.70 -4.65
N ARG A 128 -16.22 -7.94 -3.72
CA ARG A 128 -16.28 -9.17 -2.93
C ARG A 128 -16.61 -10.41 -3.77
N GLN A 129 -17.53 -10.28 -4.72
CA GLN A 129 -17.99 -11.41 -5.55
C GLN A 129 -16.97 -11.80 -6.62
N THR A 130 -16.32 -10.81 -7.23
CA THR A 130 -15.45 -11.02 -8.40
C THR A 130 -13.96 -11.04 -8.03
N GLY A 131 -13.58 -10.53 -6.86
CA GLY A 131 -12.19 -10.29 -6.50
C GLY A 131 -11.52 -9.15 -7.28
N ALA A 132 -12.25 -8.47 -8.18
CA ALA A 132 -11.75 -7.35 -8.95
C ALA A 132 -11.60 -6.08 -8.09
N LEU A 133 -10.73 -5.17 -8.53
CA LEU A 133 -10.62 -3.84 -7.95
C LEU A 133 -11.77 -2.96 -8.47
N VAL A 134 -12.61 -2.47 -7.56
CA VAL A 134 -13.71 -1.57 -7.88
C VAL A 134 -13.47 -0.21 -7.23
N ILE A 135 -13.57 0.85 -8.03
CA ILE A 135 -13.26 2.23 -7.64
C ILE A 135 -14.56 3.03 -7.68
N SER A 136 -14.99 3.57 -6.55
CA SER A 136 -16.13 4.48 -6.47
C SER A 136 -15.64 5.90 -6.22
N ILE A 137 -16.03 6.82 -7.10
CA ILE A 137 -15.71 8.24 -7.01
C ILE A 137 -16.98 8.99 -6.59
N SER A 138 -16.93 9.64 -5.42
CA SER A 138 -18.06 10.38 -4.88
C SER A 138 -18.19 11.74 -5.55
N GLN A 139 -19.39 12.04 -6.06
CA GLN A 139 -19.69 13.34 -6.66
C GLN A 139 -19.69 14.49 -5.65
N LYS A 140 -20.11 14.22 -4.40
CA LYS A 140 -20.37 15.27 -3.39
C LYS A 140 -19.23 15.46 -2.39
N ARG A 141 -18.44 14.41 -2.17
CA ARG A 141 -17.45 14.37 -1.07
C ARG A 141 -16.01 14.49 -1.57
N ASP A 142 -15.78 14.53 -2.88
CA ASP A 142 -14.43 14.49 -3.48
C ASP A 142 -13.59 13.30 -2.95
N VAL A 143 -14.27 12.22 -2.56
CA VAL A 143 -13.67 11.01 -1.99
C VAL A 143 -13.62 9.91 -3.05
N VAL A 144 -12.46 9.26 -3.17
CA VAL A 144 -12.28 8.03 -3.95
C VAL A 144 -12.16 6.86 -2.99
N SER A 145 -13.02 5.85 -3.17
CA SER A 145 -13.00 4.61 -2.40
C SER A 145 -12.65 3.45 -3.31
N LEU A 146 -11.65 2.67 -2.91
CA LEU A 146 -11.24 1.42 -3.54
C LEU A 146 -11.83 0.26 -2.74
N TYR A 147 -12.39 -0.71 -3.44
CA TYR A 147 -12.90 -1.95 -2.88
C TYR A 147 -12.20 -3.13 -3.59
N PHE A 148 -11.63 -4.04 -2.82
CA PHE A 148 -10.98 -5.26 -3.31
C PHE A 148 -10.93 -6.26 -2.14
N ASP A 149 -11.12 -7.56 -2.39
CA ASP A 149 -11.06 -8.62 -1.35
C ASP A 149 -11.87 -8.35 -0.06
N GLY A 150 -13.00 -7.64 -0.15
CA GLY A 150 -13.79 -7.25 1.02
C GLY A 150 -13.14 -6.20 1.92
N LEU A 151 -12.02 -5.63 1.51
CA LEU A 151 -11.39 -4.46 2.10
C LEU A 151 -11.86 -3.19 1.39
N LYS A 152 -11.89 -2.10 2.15
CA LYS A 152 -12.14 -0.75 1.66
C LYS A 152 -10.93 0.10 1.98
N TYR A 153 -10.42 0.79 0.97
CA TYR A 153 -9.39 1.82 1.13
C TYR A 153 -9.93 3.15 0.61
N VAL A 154 -9.75 4.22 1.38
CA VAL A 154 -10.12 5.57 0.94
C VAL A 154 -8.84 6.29 0.55
N LEU A 155 -8.74 6.73 -0.70
CA LEU A 155 -7.58 7.51 -1.14
C LEU A 155 -7.60 8.87 -0.44
N GLU A 156 -6.51 9.18 0.25
CA GLU A 156 -6.33 10.48 0.87
C GLU A 156 -5.94 11.54 -0.18
N ASP A 157 -6.14 12.81 0.17
CA ASP A 157 -5.62 13.92 -0.62
C ASP A 157 -4.09 13.85 -0.63
N ILE A 158 -3.48 14.03 -1.81
CA ILE A 158 -2.03 13.95 -2.02
C ILE A 158 -1.29 14.86 -1.03
N ARG A 159 -1.83 16.04 -0.71
CA ARG A 159 -1.23 17.00 0.24
C ARG A 159 -1.19 16.45 1.66
N VAL A 160 -2.20 15.68 2.05
CA VAL A 160 -2.26 15.03 3.38
C VAL A 160 -1.21 13.93 3.47
N VAL A 161 -1.11 13.09 2.43
CA VAL A 161 -0.10 12.02 2.37
C VAL A 161 1.32 12.61 2.35
N LEU A 162 1.56 13.67 1.56
CA LEU A 162 2.83 14.40 1.54
C LEU A 162 3.18 15.00 2.91
N ALA A 163 2.22 15.59 3.62
CA ALA A 163 2.45 16.13 4.96
C ALA A 163 2.87 15.04 5.96
N LYS A 164 2.19 13.89 5.93
CA LYS A 164 2.55 12.71 6.75
C LYS A 164 3.95 12.17 6.39
N CYS A 165 4.28 12.09 5.10
CA CYS A 165 5.62 11.71 4.64
C CYS A 165 6.70 12.61 5.22
N ASN A 166 6.54 13.93 5.08
CA ASN A 166 7.52 14.89 5.56
C ASN A 166 7.72 14.78 7.09
N GLN A 167 6.64 14.55 7.83
CA GLN A 167 6.71 14.34 9.28
C GLN A 167 7.44 13.03 9.64
N ALA A 168 7.16 11.95 8.92
CA ALA A 168 7.83 10.67 9.11
C ALA A 168 9.33 10.75 8.75
N LEU A 169 9.67 11.45 7.67
CA LEU A 169 11.06 11.67 7.25
C LEU A 169 11.85 12.46 8.29
N GLN A 170 11.30 13.56 8.81
CA GLN A 170 11.93 14.31 9.91
C GLN A 170 12.13 13.46 11.18
N THR A 171 11.21 12.53 11.44
CA THR A 171 11.35 11.58 12.56
C THR A 171 12.47 10.57 12.30
N LEU A 172 12.55 10.05 11.07
CA LEU A 172 13.62 9.16 10.62
C LEU A 172 14.99 9.81 10.76
N GLU A 173 15.16 11.06 10.29
CA GLU A 173 16.40 11.84 10.43
C GLU A 173 16.85 11.93 11.89
N ARG A 174 15.93 12.25 12.81
CA ARG A 174 16.25 12.33 14.24
C ARG A 174 16.67 10.98 14.81
N TYR A 175 16.01 9.91 14.41
CA TYR A 175 16.36 8.55 14.86
C TYR A 175 17.69 8.10 14.28
N LYS A 176 17.97 8.40 13.01
CA LYS A 176 19.25 8.11 12.36
C LYS A 176 20.40 8.86 13.03
N ASN A 177 20.25 10.15 13.28
CA ASN A 177 21.25 10.93 14.02
C ASN A 177 21.54 10.34 15.41
N ARG A 178 20.50 9.85 16.10
CA ARG A 178 20.69 9.20 17.40
C ARG A 178 21.35 7.83 17.27
N LEU A 179 21.01 7.05 16.25
CA LEU A 179 21.64 5.78 15.93
C LEU A 179 23.14 5.96 15.64
N ASP A 180 23.50 6.96 14.86
CA ASP A 180 24.90 7.24 14.51
C ASP A 180 25.73 7.58 15.75
N GLN A 181 25.16 8.37 16.67
CA GLN A 181 25.83 8.69 17.93
C GLN A 181 26.05 7.45 18.81
N VAL A 182 25.05 6.58 18.96
CA VAL A 182 25.21 5.38 19.80
C VAL A 182 26.10 4.33 19.13
N SER A 183 26.10 4.26 17.80
CA SER A 183 26.97 3.36 17.04
C SER A 183 28.42 3.78 17.16
N ALA A 184 28.72 5.09 17.00
CA ALA A 184 30.08 5.61 17.20
C ALA A 184 30.60 5.36 18.62
N ASN A 185 29.73 5.50 19.63
CA ASN A 185 30.08 5.19 21.02
C ASN A 185 30.37 3.69 21.22
N LEU A 186 29.55 2.81 20.63
CA LEU A 186 29.79 1.37 20.68
C LEU A 186 31.12 1.02 20.03
N THR A 187 31.44 1.57 18.85
CA THR A 187 32.72 1.36 18.18
C THR A 187 33.92 1.79 19.04
N ALA A 188 33.81 2.90 19.78
CA ALA A 188 34.86 3.33 20.70
C ALA A 188 35.03 2.34 21.87
N LEU A 189 33.94 1.85 22.44
CA LEU A 189 33.95 0.84 23.50
C LEU A 189 34.46 -0.51 23.02
N GLU A 190 34.14 -0.91 21.78
CA GLU A 190 34.68 -2.12 21.13
C GLU A 190 36.19 -2.04 20.98
N PHE A 191 36.72 -0.87 20.60
CA PHE A 191 38.18 -0.68 20.46
C PHE A 191 38.92 -0.77 21.80
N GLU A 192 38.29 -0.34 22.88
CA GLU A 192 38.84 -0.41 24.25
C GLU A 192 38.53 -1.74 24.97
N ASP A 193 37.82 -2.68 24.33
CA ASP A 193 37.34 -3.93 24.91
C ASP A 193 36.45 -3.72 26.16
N LEU A 194 35.65 -2.64 26.15
CA LEU A 194 34.75 -2.21 27.22
C LEU A 194 33.26 -2.30 26.84
N ALA A 195 32.94 -2.81 25.65
CA ALA A 195 31.58 -2.91 25.15
C ALA A 195 30.72 -3.85 26.02
N THR A 196 29.53 -3.40 26.40
CA THR A 196 28.58 -4.22 27.17
C THR A 196 27.36 -4.61 26.35
N LEU A 197 26.61 -5.61 26.81
CA LEU A 197 25.33 -5.98 26.20
C LEU A 197 24.35 -4.79 26.19
N PHE A 198 24.45 -3.88 27.16
CA PHE A 198 23.60 -2.69 27.20
C PHE A 198 23.88 -1.73 26.03
N ASP A 199 25.15 -1.56 25.67
CA ASP A 199 25.55 -0.71 24.54
C ASP A 199 25.06 -1.29 23.22
N VAL A 200 25.27 -2.60 23.02
CA VAL A 200 24.83 -3.34 21.83
C VAL A 200 23.31 -3.29 21.69
N THR A 201 22.57 -3.60 22.75
CA THR A 201 21.10 -3.58 22.72
C THR A 201 20.55 -2.17 22.51
N THR A 202 21.25 -1.13 22.97
CA THR A 202 20.90 0.26 22.68
C THR A 202 21.02 0.58 21.20
N VAL A 203 22.10 0.16 20.53
CA VAL A 203 22.25 0.35 19.08
C VAL A 203 21.16 -0.41 18.33
N LEU A 204 20.94 -1.69 18.66
CA LEU A 204 19.89 -2.51 18.03
C LEU A 204 18.50 -1.90 18.18
N GLN A 205 18.16 -1.39 19.36
CA GLN A 205 16.87 -0.73 19.59
C GLN A 205 16.72 0.52 18.69
N ARG A 206 17.78 1.31 18.53
CA ARG A 206 17.73 2.50 17.65
C ARG A 206 17.66 2.12 16.19
N SER A 207 18.36 1.07 15.77
CA SER A 207 18.25 0.52 14.43
C SER A 207 16.81 0.10 14.12
N GLU A 208 16.17 -0.62 15.03
CA GLU A 208 14.77 -1.06 14.83
C GLU A 208 13.79 0.11 14.73
N MET A 209 14.00 1.18 15.52
CA MET A 209 13.20 2.40 15.39
C MET A 209 13.32 3.05 14.02
N VAL A 210 14.52 3.04 13.42
CA VAL A 210 14.76 3.56 12.05
C VAL A 210 14.06 2.66 11.01
N LEU A 211 14.26 1.34 11.07
CA LEU A 211 13.64 0.38 10.15
C LEU A 211 12.11 0.42 10.16
N ARG A 212 11.53 0.67 11.34
CA ARG A 212 10.07 0.76 11.47
C ARG A 212 9.52 1.99 10.77
N ILE A 213 10.19 3.14 10.91
CA ILE A 213 9.76 4.39 10.24
C ILE A 213 10.03 4.32 8.74
N SER A 214 11.13 3.69 8.29
CA SER A 214 11.40 3.50 6.86
C SER A 214 10.30 2.68 6.19
N THR A 215 9.86 1.59 6.84
CA THR A 215 8.75 0.75 6.33
C THR A 215 7.43 1.53 6.22
N GLU A 216 7.18 2.48 7.13
CA GLU A 216 6.01 3.34 7.04
C GLU A 216 6.13 4.35 5.89
N LEU A 217 7.31 4.95 5.72
CA LEU A 217 7.60 5.87 4.60
C LEU A 217 7.46 5.19 3.24
N GLU A 218 7.92 3.95 3.08
CA GLU A 218 7.76 3.18 1.84
C GLU A 218 6.29 3.04 1.42
N ARG A 219 5.37 2.87 2.38
CA ARG A 219 3.93 2.82 2.10
C ARG A 219 3.42 4.14 1.57
N TYR A 220 3.81 5.25 2.18
CA TYR A 220 3.38 6.56 1.71
C TYR A 220 4.00 6.90 0.35
N ILE A 221 5.27 6.56 0.11
CA ILE A 221 5.93 6.72 -1.21
C ILE A 221 5.16 5.94 -2.29
N CYS A 222 4.77 4.70 -1.99
CA CYS A 222 3.96 3.90 -2.91
C CYS A 222 2.61 4.56 -3.22
N GLU A 223 1.95 5.17 -2.23
CA GLU A 223 0.69 5.89 -2.43
C GLU A 223 0.87 7.21 -3.20
N LEU A 224 2.02 7.87 -3.05
CA LEU A 224 2.38 9.10 -3.76
C LEU A 224 2.84 8.88 -5.20
N GLY A 225 3.26 7.67 -5.56
CA GLY A 225 3.74 7.37 -6.91
C GLY A 225 4.83 8.35 -7.34
N THR A 226 4.64 9.03 -8.48
CA THR A 226 5.65 9.97 -9.00
C THR A 226 5.89 11.18 -8.11
N GLU A 227 4.89 11.60 -7.31
CA GLU A 227 5.03 12.71 -6.37
C GLU A 227 5.92 12.35 -5.17
N GLY A 228 6.15 11.07 -4.91
CA GLY A 228 6.98 10.56 -3.83
C GLY A 228 8.48 10.53 -4.13
N ARG A 229 8.90 10.83 -5.36
CA ARG A 229 10.28 10.62 -5.84
C ARG A 229 11.35 11.31 -4.98
N LEU A 230 11.11 12.55 -4.55
CA LEU A 230 12.08 13.28 -3.72
C LEU A 230 12.21 12.65 -2.32
N ILE A 231 11.09 12.21 -1.74
CA ILE A 231 11.06 11.53 -0.44
C ILE A 231 11.78 10.18 -0.52
N GLU A 232 11.58 9.44 -1.62
CA GLU A 232 12.27 8.17 -1.88
C GLU A 232 13.79 8.35 -1.96
N MET A 233 14.26 9.39 -2.66
CA MET A 233 15.70 9.70 -2.72
C MET A 233 16.27 10.00 -1.33
N GLN A 234 15.57 10.81 -0.53
CA GLN A 234 16.00 11.15 0.83
C GLN A 234 15.98 9.93 1.76
N LEU A 235 14.98 9.07 1.64
CA LEU A 235 14.92 7.82 2.40
C LEU A 235 16.12 6.93 2.08
N ASN A 236 16.43 6.72 0.79
CA ASN A 236 17.56 5.91 0.37
C ASN A 236 18.90 6.46 0.86
N GLU A 237 19.07 7.78 0.83
CA GLU A 237 20.26 8.44 1.36
C GLU A 237 20.41 8.22 2.87
N LEU A 238 19.32 8.38 3.64
CA LEU A 238 19.34 8.17 5.10
C LEU A 238 19.56 6.72 5.50
N MET A 239 19.05 5.76 4.72
CA MET A 239 19.20 4.34 5.01
C MET A 239 20.62 3.84 4.71
N GLY A 240 21.28 4.29 3.63
CA GLY A 240 22.68 3.97 3.36
C GLY A 240 23.03 2.47 3.57
N THR A 241 24.08 2.19 4.35
CA THR A 241 24.54 0.83 4.72
C THR A 241 23.90 0.29 6.01
N MET A 242 22.98 1.03 6.62
CA MET A 242 22.49 0.76 7.96
C MET A 242 21.82 -0.62 8.12
N VAL A 243 21.18 -1.12 7.06
CA VAL A 243 20.57 -2.46 7.07
C VAL A 243 21.64 -3.56 7.20
N ASP A 244 22.76 -3.39 6.53
CA ASP A 244 23.90 -4.30 6.60
C ASP A 244 24.60 -4.17 7.95
N ASP A 245 24.80 -2.95 8.44
CA ASP A 245 25.41 -2.67 9.75
C ASP A 245 24.58 -3.29 10.89
N HIS A 246 23.26 -3.17 10.82
CA HIS A 246 22.35 -3.82 11.76
C HIS A 246 22.47 -5.35 11.73
N ALA A 247 22.55 -5.95 10.54
CA ALA A 247 22.70 -7.39 10.39
C ALA A 247 24.07 -7.89 10.89
N ASN A 248 25.13 -7.13 10.66
CA ASN A 248 26.48 -7.46 11.13
C ASN A 248 26.57 -7.37 12.66
N LEU A 249 26.00 -6.33 13.27
CA LEU A 249 25.96 -6.19 14.72
C LEU A 249 25.28 -7.39 15.41
N ILE A 250 24.19 -7.90 14.83
CA ILE A 250 23.54 -9.10 15.35
C ILE A 250 24.46 -10.33 15.24
N ARG A 251 25.20 -10.46 14.14
CA ARG A 251 26.12 -11.60 13.93
C ARG A 251 27.26 -11.58 14.93
N ASP A 252 27.87 -10.41 15.14
CA ASP A 252 29.04 -10.25 16.00
C ASP A 252 28.73 -10.54 17.48
N TYR A 253 27.50 -10.24 17.93
CA TYR A 253 27.08 -10.40 19.31
C TYR A 253 26.13 -11.57 19.57
N ALA A 254 25.81 -12.40 18.56
CA ALA A 254 24.98 -13.58 18.75
C ALA A 254 25.74 -14.69 19.48
N VAL A 255 25.13 -15.24 20.54
CA VAL A 255 25.67 -16.37 21.32
C VAL A 255 25.83 -17.66 20.49
N SER A 256 25.14 -17.77 19.34
CA SER A 256 25.35 -18.86 18.38
C SER A 256 25.31 -18.32 16.95
N ASP A 257 26.31 -18.70 16.16
CA ASP A 257 26.46 -18.31 14.75
C ASP A 257 25.57 -19.12 13.79
N SER A 258 24.47 -19.71 14.30
CA SER A 258 23.56 -20.50 13.47
C SER A 258 22.66 -19.59 12.63
N PRO A 259 22.61 -19.74 11.29
CA PRO A 259 21.84 -18.86 10.41
C PRO A 259 20.34 -18.79 10.73
N LYS A 260 19.78 -19.89 11.28
CA LYS A 260 18.39 -19.95 11.72
C LYS A 260 18.12 -19.04 12.93
N ARG A 261 19.03 -18.99 13.90
CA ARG A 261 18.86 -18.21 15.14
C ARG A 261 19.07 -16.72 14.90
N ILE A 262 20.03 -16.36 14.04
CA ILE A 262 20.25 -14.97 13.58
C ILE A 262 19.00 -14.44 12.87
N LYS A 263 18.37 -15.27 12.04
CA LYS A 263 17.12 -14.92 11.36
C LYS A 263 15.94 -14.76 12.35
N GLU A 264 15.86 -15.60 13.38
CA GLU A 264 14.86 -15.46 14.44
C GLU A 264 15.01 -14.15 15.23
N ILE A 265 16.24 -13.76 15.58
CA ILE A 265 16.52 -12.51 16.31
C ILE A 265 16.19 -11.28 15.45
N ARG A 266 16.57 -11.30 14.16
CA ARG A 266 16.26 -10.23 13.22
C ARG A 266 14.75 -10.07 12.95
N ASP A 267 14.00 -11.18 12.99
CA ASP A 267 12.57 -11.20 12.67
C ASP A 267 11.68 -11.09 13.94
N THR A 268 12.26 -10.78 15.12
CA THR A 268 11.56 -10.60 16.42
C THR A 268 11.26 -9.14 16.68
#